data_AF-A0AAV8ZNS6-F1
#
_entry.id   AF-A0AAV8ZNS6-F1
#
_cell.length_a   1.000
_cell.length_b   1.000
_cell.length_c   1.000
_cell.angle_alpha   90.00
_cell.angle_beta   90.00
_cell.angle_gamma   90.00
#
_symmetry.space_group_name_H-M   'P 1'
#
loop_
_entity.id
_entity.type
_entity.pdbx_description
1 polymer ?
#
loop_
_entity_poly.entity_id
_entity_poly.type
_entity_poly.pdbx_seq_one_letter_code
_entity_poly.pdbx_strand_id
1 'polypeptide(L)'
;MSVLPDIDEEAFIDQIKNYPAIYNDQHSDYTNRFKREEVWQEVADFMGKPAAICKRKWDVLRANFRRAHRIERSGLRKKQWRHYKRLSFLIPFTRTEDVVEQLKQEEPVSVFRENEEEILIDSKNNAERSNANIQFFTSMAMTINTFPMDHQVRIKMMLLQQVSEVQLLLENLPPPDYPINPFTD
;
A
#
# COMPACT_ATOMS: atom_id res chain seq x y z
N MET A 1 -20.50 -4.41 8.08
CA MET A 1 -19.96 -4.72 9.42
C MET A 1 -18.45 -4.77 9.29
N SER A 2 -17.73 -3.87 9.96
CA SER A 2 -16.27 -3.81 9.95
C SER A 2 -15.70 -4.97 10.78
N VAL A 3 -14.80 -5.77 10.19
CA VAL A 3 -14.21 -6.98 10.78
C VAL A 3 -13.00 -6.67 11.66
N LEU A 4 -12.54 -5.42 11.69
CA LEU A 4 -11.51 -5.00 12.64
C LEU A 4 -12.14 -4.92 14.04
N PRO A 5 -11.44 -5.40 15.09
CA PRO A 5 -11.87 -5.23 16.46
C PRO A 5 -12.20 -3.76 16.70
N ASP A 6 -13.29 -3.49 17.41
CA ASP A 6 -13.65 -2.12 17.78
C ASP A 6 -12.49 -1.55 18.61
N ILE A 7 -11.74 -0.67 17.97
CA ILE A 7 -10.65 0.11 18.54
C ILE A 7 -11.22 1.50 18.64
N ASP A 8 -11.33 2.02 19.85
CA ASP A 8 -11.64 3.44 20.04
C ASP A 8 -10.55 4.27 19.37
N GLU A 9 -10.88 4.82 18.20
CA GLU A 9 -9.97 5.58 17.36
C GLU A 9 -9.48 6.84 18.07
N GLU A 10 -10.28 7.43 18.98
CA GLU A 10 -9.90 8.64 19.69
C GLU A 10 -8.82 8.34 20.74
N ALA A 11 -9.09 7.37 21.63
CA ALA A 11 -8.11 6.91 22.62
C ALA A 11 -6.84 6.37 21.96
N PHE A 12 -6.97 5.68 20.83
CA PHE A 12 -5.85 5.15 20.07
C PHE A 12 -4.91 6.23 19.53
N ILE A 13 -5.48 7.28 18.92
CA ILE A 13 -4.70 8.40 18.37
C ILE A 13 -4.00 9.16 19.51
N ASP A 14 -4.70 9.38 20.61
CA ASP A 14 -4.16 10.08 21.77
C ASP A 14 -3.00 9.30 22.40
N GLN A 15 -3.09 7.96 22.44
CA GLN A 15 -2.00 7.11 22.90
C GLN A 15 -0.80 7.15 21.96
N ILE A 16 -1.00 7.01 20.64
CA ILE A 16 0.10 7.05 19.66
C ILE A 16 0.85 8.38 19.69
N LYS A 17 0.14 9.49 19.92
CA LYS A 17 0.75 10.83 20.00
C LYS A 17 1.88 10.89 21.02
N ASN A 18 1.83 10.09 22.09
CA ASN A 18 2.85 10.02 23.13
C ASN A 18 4.15 9.33 22.69
N TYR A 19 4.16 8.69 21.52
CA TYR A 19 5.29 7.90 21.04
C TYR A 19 5.85 8.39 19.70
N PRO A 20 6.68 9.44 19.68
CA PRO A 20 7.29 9.96 18.45
C PRO A 20 8.07 8.93 17.64
N ALA A 21 8.65 7.90 18.29
CA ALA A 21 9.45 6.87 17.63
C ALA A 21 8.70 6.10 16.51
N ILE A 22 7.37 6.07 16.52
CA ILE A 22 6.56 5.36 15.52
C ILE A 22 5.97 6.26 14.42
N TYR A 23 6.10 7.59 14.51
CA TYR A 23 5.55 8.51 13.52
C TYR A 23 6.46 9.64 13.06
N ASN A 24 7.47 10.02 13.85
CA ASN A 24 8.41 11.10 13.57
C ASN A 24 9.70 10.52 12.99
N ASP A 25 9.95 10.76 11.71
CA ASP A 25 11.14 10.29 10.99
C ASP A 25 12.45 10.96 11.46
N GLN A 26 12.36 12.11 12.13
CA GLN A 26 13.49 12.83 12.74
C GLN A 26 13.83 12.32 14.15
N HIS A 27 13.03 11.41 14.72
CA HIS A 27 13.30 10.89 16.06
C HIS A 27 14.47 9.88 16.01
N SER A 28 15.39 9.96 16.96
CA SER A 28 16.59 9.09 17.01
C SER A 28 16.22 7.59 17.01
N ASP A 29 15.12 7.25 17.66
CA ASP A 29 14.65 5.87 17.78
C ASP A 29 13.76 5.40 16.62
N TYR A 30 13.47 6.26 15.63
CA TYR A 30 12.64 5.90 14.47
C TYR A 30 13.28 4.84 13.58
N THR A 31 14.62 4.87 13.48
CA THR A 31 15.41 3.87 12.73
C THR A 31 15.62 2.59 13.54
N ASN A 32 15.43 2.64 14.87
CA ASN A 32 15.60 1.50 15.75
C ASN A 32 14.34 0.62 15.74
N ARG A 33 14.42 -0.48 14.98
CA ARG A 33 13.34 -1.46 14.86
C ARG A 33 12.90 -2.04 16.22
N PHE A 34 13.85 -2.32 17.12
CA PHE A 34 13.53 -2.93 18.42
C PHE A 34 12.71 -2.00 19.29
N LYS A 35 13.14 -0.73 19.41
CA LYS A 35 12.40 0.29 20.17
C LYS A 35 11.02 0.57 19.59
N ARG A 36 10.89 0.57 18.27
CA ARG A 36 9.59 0.70 17.63
C ARG A 36 8.67 -0.48 17.93
N GLU A 37 9.21 -1.70 17.93
CA GLU A 37 8.41 -2.89 18.25
C GLU A 37 7.95 -2.86 19.71
N GLU A 38 8.83 -2.46 20.63
CA GLU A 38 8.52 -2.25 22.04
C GLU A 38 7.40 -1.22 22.23
N VAL A 39 7.51 -0.06 21.59
CA VAL A 39 6.46 0.96 21.59
C VAL A 39 5.14 0.40 21.04
N TRP A 40 5.18 -0.35 19.94
CA TRP A 40 3.97 -0.96 19.39
C TRP A 40 3.35 -1.99 20.31
N GLN A 41 4.17 -2.71 21.08
CA GLN A 41 3.70 -3.63 22.11
C GLN A 41 3.06 -2.88 23.28
N GLU A 42 3.64 -1.77 23.74
CA GLU A 42 3.03 -0.93 24.77
C GLU A 42 1.66 -0.39 24.34
N VAL A 43 1.55 0.08 23.09
CA VAL A 43 0.26 0.52 22.52
C VAL A 43 -0.71 -0.65 22.43
N ALA A 44 -0.25 -1.83 22.01
CA ALA A 44 -1.07 -3.04 21.92
C ALA A 44 -1.67 -3.43 23.28
N ASP A 45 -0.83 -3.43 24.32
CA ASP A 45 -1.20 -3.77 25.69
C ASP A 45 -2.21 -2.77 26.25
N PHE A 46 -2.00 -1.47 26.01
CA PHE A 46 -2.95 -0.41 26.41
C PHE A 46 -4.31 -0.56 25.72
N MET A 47 -4.32 -0.89 24.43
CA MET A 47 -5.56 -1.06 23.67
C MET A 47 -6.23 -2.42 23.89
N GLY A 48 -5.56 -3.37 24.53
CA GLY A 48 -6.02 -4.75 24.67
C GLY A 48 -6.19 -5.45 23.31
N LYS A 49 -5.40 -5.09 22.31
CA LYS A 49 -5.45 -5.64 20.94
C LYS A 49 -4.04 -6.03 20.49
N PRO A 50 -3.88 -7.01 19.57
CA PRO A 50 -2.57 -7.34 19.04
C PRO A 50 -1.88 -6.14 18.37
N ALA A 51 -0.56 -6.04 18.53
CA ALA A 51 0.26 -4.98 17.93
C ALA A 51 0.08 -4.88 16.41
N ALA A 52 -0.11 -6.02 15.73
CA ALA A 52 -0.40 -6.07 14.30
C ALA A 52 -1.70 -5.32 13.93
N ILE A 53 -2.77 -5.48 14.73
CA ILE A 53 -4.04 -4.78 14.51
C ILE A 53 -3.86 -3.28 14.75
N CYS A 54 -3.13 -2.90 15.80
CA CYS A 54 -2.83 -1.49 16.10
C CYS A 54 -2.06 -0.83 14.95
N LYS A 55 -0.96 -1.44 14.49
CA LYS A 55 -0.17 -0.98 13.34
C LYS A 55 -1.05 -0.76 12.11
N ARG A 56 -1.86 -1.76 11.75
CA ARG A 56 -2.76 -1.67 10.60
C ARG A 56 -3.80 -0.56 10.75
N LYS A 57 -4.39 -0.42 11.93
CA LYS A 57 -5.36 0.65 12.21
C LYS A 57 -4.70 2.03 12.06
N TRP A 58 -3.47 2.17 12.53
CA TRP A 58 -2.69 3.39 12.39
C TRP A 58 -2.38 3.73 10.93
N ASP A 59 -2.02 2.75 10.11
CA ASP A 59 -1.78 2.96 8.68
C ASP A 59 -3.03 3.50 7.97
N VAL A 60 -4.20 2.94 8.26
CA VAL A 60 -5.49 3.41 7.74
C VAL A 60 -5.78 4.85 8.21
N LEU A 61 -5.55 5.16 9.49
CA LEU A 61 -5.75 6.51 10.03
C LEU A 61 -4.81 7.53 9.37
N ARG A 62 -3.53 7.19 9.17
CA ARG A 62 -2.57 8.05 8.46
C ARG A 62 -2.94 8.24 6.99
N ALA A 63 -3.38 7.20 6.29
CA ALA A 63 -3.84 7.30 4.91
C ALA A 63 -5.05 8.24 4.78
N ASN A 64 -6.04 8.08 5.66
CA ASN A 64 -7.20 8.96 5.72
C ASN A 64 -6.82 10.40 6.08
N PHE A 65 -5.88 10.58 7.00
CA PHE A 65 -5.35 11.89 7.37
C PHE A 65 -4.69 12.59 6.17
N ARG A 66 -3.83 11.91 5.42
CA ARG A 66 -3.18 12.46 4.22
C ARG A 66 -4.22 12.92 3.19
N ARG A 67 -5.26 12.10 2.94
CA ARG A 67 -6.37 12.47 2.05
C ARG A 67 -7.13 13.69 2.55
N ALA A 68 -7.46 13.73 3.85
CA ALA A 68 -8.15 14.85 4.47
C ALA A 68 -7.30 16.14 4.42
N HIS A 69 -6.00 16.04 4.69
CA HIS A 69 -5.05 17.16 4.65
C HIS A 69 -4.93 17.75 3.24
N ARG A 70 -4.93 16.91 2.20
CA ARG A 70 -4.96 17.38 0.81
C ARG A 70 -6.23 18.15 0.47
N ILE A 71 -7.39 17.68 0.95
CA ILE A 71 -8.68 18.36 0.74
C ILE A 71 -8.71 19.70 1.50
N GLU A 72 -8.20 19.75 2.72
CA GLU A 72 -8.14 20.99 3.51
C GLU A 72 -7.27 22.04 2.80
N ARG A 73 -6.15 21.62 2.19
CA ARG A 73 -5.24 22.50 1.45
C ARG A 73 -5.78 22.98 0.10
N SER A 74 -6.73 22.28 -0.51
CA SER A 74 -7.30 22.68 -1.81
C SER A 74 -8.35 23.79 -1.70
N GLY A 75 -8.68 24.25 -0.49
CA GLY A 75 -9.64 25.34 -0.26
C GLY A 75 -11.10 24.96 -0.54
N LEU A 76 -11.36 23.71 -0.93
CA LEU A 76 -12.70 23.17 -1.10
C LEU A 76 -13.39 23.07 0.27
N ARG A 77 -14.47 23.82 0.48
CA ARG A 77 -15.27 23.78 1.72
C ARG A 77 -16.03 22.45 1.83
N LYS A 78 -15.33 21.39 2.22
CA LYS A 78 -15.89 20.07 2.53
C LYS A 78 -15.94 19.86 4.04
N LYS A 79 -16.82 18.94 4.48
CA LYS A 79 -16.87 18.52 5.88
C LYS A 79 -15.53 17.91 6.28
N GLN A 80 -14.85 18.55 7.23
CA GLN A 80 -13.58 18.09 7.77
C GLN A 80 -13.73 16.69 8.38
N TRP A 81 -12.75 15.81 8.12
CA TRP A 81 -12.75 14.45 8.65
C TRP A 81 -12.64 14.47 10.18
N ARG A 82 -13.41 13.61 10.87
CA ARG A 82 -13.61 13.68 12.34
C ARG A 82 -12.31 13.60 13.16
N HIS A 83 -11.31 12.85 12.68
CA HIS A 83 -10.02 12.67 13.37
C HIS A 83 -8.95 13.65 12.88
N TYR A 84 -9.25 14.53 11.91
CA TYR A 84 -8.28 15.43 11.31
C TYR A 84 -7.58 16.32 12.34
N LYS A 85 -8.35 16.94 13.24
CA LYS A 85 -7.79 17.78 14.31
C LYS A 85 -6.87 17.00 15.24
N ARG A 86 -7.23 15.77 15.59
CA ARG A 86 -6.43 14.92 16.49
C ARG A 86 -5.14 14.42 15.83
N LEU A 87 -5.15 14.19 14.51
CA LEU A 87 -3.97 13.79 13.74
C LEU A 87 -3.12 14.97 13.22
N SER A 88 -3.53 16.21 13.50
CA SER A 88 -2.82 17.42 13.04
C SER A 88 -1.37 17.53 13.56
N PHE A 89 -1.02 16.83 14.65
CA PHE A 89 0.37 16.76 15.12
C PHE A 89 1.31 16.07 14.11
N LEU A 90 0.77 15.34 13.12
CA LEU A 90 1.55 14.72 12.07
C LEU A 90 1.99 15.71 10.98
N ILE A 91 1.37 16.89 10.86
CA ILE A 91 1.63 17.86 9.78
C ILE A 91 3.12 18.19 9.62
N PRO A 92 3.90 18.44 10.69
CA PRO A 92 5.33 18.72 10.56
C PRO A 92 6.14 17.57 9.94
N PHE A 93 5.64 16.33 10.08
CA PHE A 93 6.32 15.08 9.70
C PHE A 93 5.80 14.49 8.38
N THR A 94 4.79 15.10 7.73
CA THR A 94 4.19 14.57 6.48
C THR A 94 4.79 15.17 5.19
N ARG A 95 5.75 16.10 5.29
CA ARG A 95 6.27 16.87 4.14
C ARG A 95 7.08 16.05 3.12
N THR A 96 7.57 14.87 3.48
CA THR A 96 8.49 14.07 2.67
C THR A 96 7.79 13.24 1.57
N GLU A 97 6.46 13.07 1.61
CA GLU A 97 5.72 12.22 0.66
C GLU A 97 4.95 12.99 -0.43
N ASP A 98 4.81 14.32 -0.30
CA ASP A 98 4.02 15.15 -1.24
C ASP A 98 4.61 15.21 -2.67
N VAL A 99 5.88 14.84 -2.86
CA VAL A 99 6.54 14.84 -4.19
C VAL A 99 6.21 13.57 -4.99
N VAL A 100 5.88 12.46 -4.33
CA VAL A 100 5.66 11.16 -5.01
C VAL A 100 4.22 11.02 -5.53
N GLU A 101 3.26 11.73 -4.95
CA GLU A 101 1.83 11.44 -5.16
C GLU A 101 1.11 12.39 -6.16
N GLN A 102 1.81 13.36 -6.77
CA GLN A 102 1.23 14.24 -7.80
C GLN A 102 0.80 13.50 -9.08
N LEU A 103 1.22 12.24 -9.26
CA LEU A 103 0.96 11.43 -10.46
C LEU A 103 -0.25 10.47 -10.35
N LYS A 104 -1.06 10.53 -9.27
CA LYS A 104 -2.24 9.67 -9.09
C LYS A 104 -3.55 10.47 -8.98
N GLN A 105 -4.15 10.83 -10.10
CA GLN A 105 -5.53 11.31 -10.26
C GLN A 105 -6.13 10.52 -11.43
N GLU A 106 -7.31 9.88 -11.46
CA GLU A 106 -8.46 9.58 -10.59
C GLU A 106 -9.04 8.21 -11.06
N GLU A 107 -9.72 7.40 -10.23
CA GLU A 107 -11.19 7.16 -10.29
C GLU A 107 -11.65 6.34 -9.06
N PRO A 108 -12.94 6.37 -8.67
CA PRO A 108 -13.42 5.87 -7.39
C PRO A 108 -13.81 4.39 -7.46
N VAL A 109 -13.19 3.51 -6.68
CA VAL A 109 -13.69 2.13 -6.56
C VAL A 109 -13.67 1.61 -5.12
N SER A 110 -14.78 0.93 -4.85
CA SER A 110 -15.24 0.16 -3.71
C SER A 110 -14.19 -0.61 -2.91
N VAL A 111 -14.50 -0.72 -1.61
CA VAL A 111 -14.14 -1.78 -0.65
C VAL A 111 -13.36 -2.95 -1.26
N PHE A 112 -12.05 -3.00 -1.01
CA PHE A 112 -11.25 -4.20 -1.23
C PHE A 112 -11.03 -4.91 0.10
N ARG A 113 -11.51 -6.17 0.14
CA ARG A 113 -11.19 -7.22 1.11
C ARG A 113 -9.72 -7.63 0.95
N GLU A 114 -9.17 -8.14 2.05
CA GLU A 114 -7.79 -8.62 2.20
C GLU A 114 -7.41 -9.72 1.20
N ASN A 115 -6.10 -9.86 0.98
CA ASN A 115 -5.40 -11.15 1.07
C ASN A 115 -3.98 -10.89 1.61
N GLU A 116 -3.72 -11.48 2.77
CA GLU A 116 -2.42 -11.76 3.42
C GLU A 116 -1.80 -12.96 2.65
N GLU A 117 -0.53 -12.99 2.27
CA GLU A 117 0.57 -13.70 2.97
C GLU A 117 1.78 -13.69 2.00
N GLU A 118 2.96 -13.18 2.41
CA GLU A 118 4.27 -13.85 2.25
C GLU A 118 5.47 -12.98 2.70
N ILE A 119 6.24 -13.52 3.67
CA ILE A 119 7.71 -13.48 3.81
C ILE A 119 8.38 -12.22 4.42
N LEU A 120 8.79 -12.37 5.69
CA LEU A 120 9.30 -11.31 6.59
C LEU A 120 10.83 -11.22 6.78
N ILE A 121 11.69 -11.92 6.02
CA ILE A 121 13.16 -11.80 6.21
C ILE A 121 13.96 -11.61 4.90
N ASP A 122 13.39 -11.84 3.72
CA ASP A 122 13.98 -11.48 2.41
C ASP A 122 13.71 -10.00 2.01
N SER A 123 13.01 -9.28 2.89
CA SER A 123 12.13 -8.15 2.60
C SER A 123 12.82 -6.78 2.43
N LYS A 124 14.15 -6.71 2.30
CA LYS A 124 14.83 -5.45 1.94
C LYS A 124 15.37 -5.49 0.51
N ASN A 125 16.15 -6.52 0.17
CA ASN A 125 16.67 -6.70 -1.18
C ASN A 125 15.60 -7.19 -2.16
N ASN A 126 14.73 -8.10 -1.72
CA ASN A 126 13.58 -8.52 -2.50
C ASN A 126 12.53 -7.40 -2.58
N ALA A 127 12.34 -6.60 -1.53
CA ALA A 127 11.43 -5.45 -1.61
C ALA A 127 11.91 -4.38 -2.60
N GLU A 128 13.20 -4.10 -2.70
CA GLU A 128 13.73 -3.15 -3.71
C GLU A 128 13.66 -3.71 -5.14
N ARG A 129 14.03 -4.98 -5.36
CA ARG A 129 13.89 -5.65 -6.67
C ARG A 129 12.43 -5.83 -7.07
N SER A 130 11.59 -6.25 -6.14
CA SER A 130 10.14 -6.37 -6.32
C SER A 130 9.55 -5.00 -6.60
N ASN A 131 9.95 -3.95 -5.89
CA ASN A 131 9.50 -2.59 -6.19
C ASN A 131 9.96 -2.13 -7.58
N ALA A 132 11.19 -2.42 -8.01
CA ALA A 132 11.66 -2.10 -9.37
C ALA A 132 10.91 -2.88 -10.46
N ASN A 133 10.70 -4.19 -10.28
CA ASN A 133 9.92 -5.02 -11.20
C ASN A 133 8.46 -4.56 -11.24
N ILE A 134 7.86 -4.28 -10.08
CA ILE A 134 6.49 -3.75 -9.97
C ILE A 134 6.39 -2.40 -10.68
N GLN A 135 7.36 -1.50 -10.50
CA GLN A 135 7.42 -0.20 -11.20
C GLN A 135 7.56 -0.38 -12.71
N PHE A 136 8.38 -1.33 -13.16
CA PHE A 136 8.53 -1.66 -14.57
C PHE A 136 7.21 -2.17 -15.18
N PHE A 137 6.57 -3.16 -14.56
CA PHE A 137 5.28 -3.69 -15.04
C PHE A 137 4.16 -2.65 -14.96
N THR A 138 4.17 -1.80 -13.94
CA THR A 138 3.22 -0.66 -13.83
C THR A 138 3.40 0.32 -14.98
N SER A 139 4.64 0.66 -15.33
CA SER A 139 4.96 1.54 -16.45
C SER A 139 4.55 0.93 -17.80
N MET A 140 4.77 -0.38 -17.97
CA MET A 140 4.33 -1.12 -19.15
C MET A 140 2.80 -1.16 -19.25
N ALA A 141 2.10 -1.39 -18.15
CA ALA A 141 0.63 -1.41 -18.12
C ALA A 141 0.03 -0.04 -18.49
N MET A 142 0.60 1.07 -18.01
CA MET A 142 0.17 2.42 -18.41
C MET A 142 0.31 2.62 -19.92
N THR A 143 1.40 2.16 -20.51
CA THR A 143 1.64 2.24 -21.96
C THR A 143 0.66 1.36 -22.72
N ILE A 144 0.44 0.12 -22.27
CA ILE A 144 -0.50 -0.82 -22.91
C ILE A 144 -1.91 -0.22 -22.95
N ASN A 145 -2.34 0.46 -21.88
CA ASN A 145 -3.65 1.08 -21.81
C ASN A 145 -3.86 2.24 -22.80
N THR A 146 -2.80 2.74 -23.45
CA THR A 146 -2.91 3.76 -24.51
C THR A 146 -3.31 3.18 -25.86
N PHE A 147 -3.23 1.86 -26.05
CA PHE A 147 -3.64 1.19 -27.29
C PHE A 147 -5.13 0.84 -27.30
N PRO A 148 -5.74 0.63 -28.48
CA PRO A 148 -7.10 0.10 -28.61
C PRO A 148 -7.29 -1.26 -27.93
N MET A 149 -8.52 -1.59 -27.51
CA MET A 149 -8.81 -2.74 -26.64
C MET A 149 -8.42 -4.10 -27.24
N ASP A 150 -8.57 -4.27 -28.55
CA ASP A 150 -8.14 -5.46 -29.28
C ASP A 150 -6.61 -5.66 -29.18
N HIS A 151 -5.85 -4.56 -29.28
CA HIS A 151 -4.40 -4.58 -29.12
C HIS A 151 -3.99 -4.82 -27.65
N GLN A 152 -4.73 -4.27 -26.69
CA GLN A 152 -4.48 -4.52 -25.26
C GLN A 152 -4.63 -5.99 -24.91
N VAL A 153 -5.71 -6.62 -25.35
CA VAL A 153 -5.98 -8.05 -25.10
C VAL A 153 -4.89 -8.90 -25.74
N ARG A 154 -4.49 -8.60 -26.98
CA ARG A 154 -3.40 -9.31 -27.67
C ARG A 154 -2.07 -9.21 -26.95
N ILE A 155 -1.67 -8.00 -26.55
CA ILE A 155 -0.40 -7.78 -25.85
C ILE A 155 -0.40 -8.52 -24.51
N LYS A 156 -1.50 -8.47 -23.75
CA LYS A 156 -1.64 -9.21 -22.48
C LYS A 156 -1.52 -10.72 -22.68
N MET A 157 -2.15 -11.27 -23.72
CA MET A 157 -2.02 -12.71 -24.06
C MET A 157 -0.58 -13.09 -24.41
N MET A 158 0.11 -12.29 -25.23
CA MET A 158 1.51 -12.56 -25.61
C MET A 158 2.44 -12.52 -24.39
N LEU A 159 2.30 -11.53 -23.52
CA LEU A 159 3.10 -11.44 -22.29
C LEU A 159 2.83 -12.63 -21.37
N LEU A 160 1.56 -13.02 -21.20
CA LEU A 160 1.19 -14.17 -20.38
C LEU A 160 1.75 -15.48 -20.93
N GLN A 161 1.72 -15.66 -22.26
CA GLN A 161 2.30 -16.81 -22.92
C GLN A 161 3.81 -16.92 -22.64
N GLN A 162 4.55 -15.82 -22.78
CA GLN A 162 5.99 -15.80 -22.51
C GLN A 162 6.30 -16.11 -21.04
N VAL A 163 5.50 -15.61 -20.10
CA VAL A 163 5.65 -15.93 -18.67
C VAL A 163 5.38 -17.42 -18.42
N SER A 164 4.33 -17.98 -19.03
CA SER A 164 3.99 -19.40 -18.88
C SER A 164 5.03 -20.33 -19.52
N GLU A 165 5.59 -19.96 -20.67
CA GLU A 165 6.66 -20.73 -21.33
C GLU A 165 7.90 -20.82 -20.43
N VAL A 166 8.33 -19.68 -19.86
CA VAL A 166 9.45 -19.65 -18.92
C VAL A 166 9.16 -20.45 -17.66
N GLN A 167 7.94 -20.36 -17.12
CA GLN A 167 7.54 -21.12 -15.94
C GLN A 167 7.61 -22.64 -16.18
N LEU A 168 7.15 -23.11 -17.33
CA LEU A 168 7.16 -24.53 -17.68
C LEU A 168 8.57 -25.06 -17.96
N LEU A 169 9.45 -24.24 -18.54
CA LEU A 169 10.87 -24.56 -18.70
C LEU A 169 11.56 -24.74 -17.34
N LEU A 170 11.20 -23.93 -16.35
CA LEU A 170 11.71 -24.09 -14.98
C LEU A 170 11.18 -25.36 -14.30
N GLU A 171 9.98 -25.81 -14.67
CA GLU A 171 9.33 -27.01 -14.12
C GLU A 171 9.62 -28.30 -14.93
N ASN A 172 10.42 -28.24 -16.02
CA ASN A 172 10.69 -29.33 -16.97
C ASN A 172 9.42 -29.97 -17.56
N LEU A 173 8.32 -29.22 -17.67
CA LEU A 173 7.06 -29.69 -18.22
C LEU A 173 6.98 -29.39 -19.73
N PRO A 174 6.29 -30.25 -20.53
CA PRO A 174 6.06 -29.94 -21.93
C PRO A 174 5.21 -28.66 -22.05
N PRO A 175 5.45 -27.82 -23.06
CA PRO A 175 4.67 -26.61 -23.27
C PRO A 175 3.19 -26.97 -23.49
N PRO A 176 2.25 -26.11 -23.06
CA PRO A 176 0.83 -26.39 -23.14
C PRO A 176 0.42 -26.35 -24.61
N ASP A 177 -0.48 -27.26 -25.01
CA ASP A 177 -1.18 -27.16 -26.29
C ASP A 177 -2.14 -25.97 -26.20
N TYR A 178 -1.62 -24.77 -26.44
CA TYR A 178 -2.43 -23.59 -26.62
C TYR A 178 -3.17 -23.69 -27.95
N PRO A 179 -4.45 -23.30 -27.99
CA PRO A 179 -5.14 -23.18 -29.26
C PRO A 179 -4.34 -22.24 -30.16
N ILE A 180 -3.98 -22.74 -31.35
CA ILE A 180 -3.33 -21.93 -32.39
C ILE A 180 -4.16 -20.68 -32.54
N ASN A 181 -3.51 -19.52 -32.37
CA ASN A 181 -4.14 -18.23 -32.50
C ASN A 181 -4.84 -18.17 -33.87
N PRO A 182 -6.18 -18.05 -33.94
CA PRO A 182 -6.90 -18.01 -35.21
C PRO A 182 -6.61 -16.75 -36.03
N PHE A 183 -5.74 -15.87 -35.53
CA PHE A 183 -5.28 -14.64 -36.17
C PHE A 183 -3.76 -14.67 -36.45
N THR A 184 -3.11 -15.84 -36.41
CA THR A 184 -1.82 -16.04 -37.09
C THR A 184 -2.09 -16.55 -38.51
N ASP A 185 -2.46 -15.60 -39.37
CA ASP A 185 -2.14 -15.55 -40.81
C ASP A 185 -1.77 -14.09 -41.13
#